data_AF-A0A455B5I7-F1
#
_entry.id   AF-A0A455B5I7-F1
#
_cell.length_a   1.000
_cell.length_b   1.000
_cell.length_c   1.000
_cell.angle_alpha   90.00
_cell.angle_beta   90.00
_cell.angle_gamma   90.00
#
_symmetry.space_group_name_H-M   'P 1'
#
loop_
_entity.id
_entity.type
_entity.pdbx_description
1 polymer ?
#
loop_
_entity_poly.entity_id
_entity_poly.type
_entity_poly.pdbx_seq_one_letter_code
_entity_poly.pdbx_strand_id
1 'polypeptide(L)'
;MANLSWNPAVKIATKANPWEGKSLKPDSLRSQLETSLKRLQCPQVDLFYLHAPDHGTPVEETLHACHQLHQEGKFVELGLSNYAAWEVAEICTLCKSNNWVLPTVYQGMYNATTQQVETEFFPCLRTEVLRLKPFGWGPADRQVQV
;
A
#
# COMPACT_ATOMS: atom_id res chain seq x y z
N MET A 1 -8.87 -31.74 5.31
CA MET A 1 -8.29 -30.39 5.20
C MET A 1 -8.94 -29.74 3.99
N ALA A 2 -9.87 -28.80 4.18
CA ALA A 2 -10.57 -28.17 3.06
C ALA A 2 -9.58 -27.29 2.29
N ASN A 3 -9.28 -27.64 1.04
CA ASN A 3 -8.64 -26.74 0.10
C ASN A 3 -9.61 -25.59 -0.15
N LEU A 4 -9.42 -24.45 0.52
CA LEU A 4 -10.05 -23.21 0.11
C LEU A 4 -9.43 -22.85 -1.25
N SER A 5 -10.06 -23.30 -2.34
CA SER A 5 -9.71 -22.83 -3.67
C SER A 5 -9.91 -21.31 -3.71
N TRP A 6 -8.85 -20.59 -4.09
CA TRP A 6 -8.87 -19.14 -4.35
C TRP A 6 -10.14 -18.74 -5.09
N ASN A 7 -10.92 -17.82 -4.50
CA ASN A 7 -12.12 -17.28 -5.14
C ASN A 7 -11.77 -15.97 -5.85
N PRO A 8 -11.70 -15.95 -7.20
CA PRO A 8 -11.33 -14.74 -7.95
C PRO A 8 -12.35 -13.60 -7.83
N ALA A 9 -13.53 -13.84 -7.25
CA ALA A 9 -14.50 -12.79 -6.96
C ALA A 9 -14.12 -11.93 -5.75
N VAL A 10 -13.26 -12.42 -4.85
CA VAL A 10 -12.84 -11.70 -3.65
C VAL A 10 -11.53 -10.98 -3.90
N LYS A 11 -11.51 -9.67 -3.66
CA LYS A 11 -10.30 -8.84 -3.77
C LYS A 11 -9.61 -8.74 -2.42
N ILE A 12 -8.34 -9.12 -2.36
CA ILE A 12 -7.54 -9.11 -1.12
C ILE A 12 -6.49 -8.00 -1.16
N ALA A 13 -6.40 -7.26 -0.06
CA ALA A 13 -5.36 -6.27 0.14
C ALA A 13 -4.58 -6.57 1.42
N THR A 14 -3.25 -6.41 1.38
CA THR A 14 -2.37 -6.52 2.56
C THR A 14 -1.40 -5.36 2.63
N LYS A 15 -0.64 -5.24 3.71
CA LYS A 15 0.26 -4.11 3.97
C LYS A 15 1.58 -4.56 4.57
N ALA A 16 2.67 -3.89 4.21
CA ALA A 16 3.94 -3.95 4.93
C ALA A 16 4.16 -2.67 5.74
N ASN A 17 4.76 -2.79 6.92
CA ASN A 17 4.98 -1.66 7.83
C ASN A 17 6.40 -1.60 8.42
N PRO A 18 6.84 -0.41 8.86
CA PRO A 18 8.17 -0.21 9.44
C PRO A 18 8.20 -0.28 10.99
N TRP A 19 7.21 -0.89 11.64
CA TRP A 19 7.16 -0.96 13.10
C TRP A 19 7.68 -2.29 13.64
N GLU A 20 7.85 -2.37 14.97
CA GLU A 20 8.19 -3.62 15.68
C GLU A 20 9.46 -4.32 15.15
N GLY A 21 10.51 -3.54 14.86
CA GLY A 21 11.78 -4.05 14.35
C GLY A 21 11.77 -4.42 12.86
N LYS A 22 10.68 -4.13 12.14
CA LYS A 22 10.61 -4.20 10.68
C LYS A 22 11.05 -2.88 10.05
N SER A 23 11.18 -2.89 8.73
CA SER A 23 11.47 -1.70 7.92
C SER A 23 10.80 -1.84 6.56
N LEU A 24 10.93 -0.83 5.72
CA LEU A 24 10.62 -0.94 4.29
C LEU A 24 11.87 -1.22 3.44
N LYS A 25 12.96 -1.69 4.05
CA LYS A 25 14.10 -2.21 3.29
C LYS A 25 13.68 -3.41 2.43
N PRO A 26 14.34 -3.66 1.28
CA PRO A 26 13.96 -4.70 0.32
C PRO A 26 13.69 -6.09 0.94
N ASP A 27 14.59 -6.55 1.82
CA ASP A 27 14.45 -7.87 2.46
C ASP A 27 13.26 -7.94 3.43
N SER A 28 13.03 -6.86 4.19
CA SER A 28 11.92 -6.79 5.13
C SER A 28 10.58 -6.72 4.40
N LEU A 29 10.48 -5.93 3.32
CA LEU A 29 9.30 -5.87 2.46
C LEU A 29 8.94 -7.24 1.89
N ARG A 30 9.92 -7.93 1.29
CA ARG A 30 9.73 -9.26 0.73
C ARG A 30 9.25 -10.25 1.79
N SER A 31 9.93 -10.28 2.94
CA SER A 31 9.57 -11.17 4.05
C SER A 31 8.14 -10.94 4.54
N GLN A 32 7.71 -9.68 4.67
CA GLN A 32 6.35 -9.32 5.09
C GLN A 32 5.28 -9.76 4.07
N LEU A 33 5.52 -9.52 2.78
CA LEU A 33 4.58 -9.91 1.73
C LEU A 33 4.49 -11.44 1.60
N GLU A 34 5.62 -12.15 1.56
CA GLU A 34 5.63 -13.61 1.48
C GLU A 34 4.98 -14.27 2.69
N THR A 35 5.18 -13.70 3.89
CA THR A 35 4.48 -14.13 5.10
C THR A 35 2.97 -13.94 4.96
N SER A 36 2.53 -12.81 4.39
CA SER A 36 1.11 -12.53 4.16
C SER A 36 0.52 -13.53 3.15
N LEU A 37 1.17 -13.74 2.01
CA LEU A 37 0.75 -14.70 0.99
C LEU A 37 0.63 -16.12 1.55
N LYS A 38 1.61 -16.55 2.37
CA LYS A 38 1.57 -17.85 3.05
C LYS A 38 0.40 -17.97 4.01
N ARG A 39 0.10 -16.91 4.78
CA ARG A 39 -1.04 -16.91 5.73
C ARG A 39 -2.39 -16.91 5.01
N LEU A 40 -2.49 -16.14 3.92
CA LEU A 40 -3.67 -16.05 3.08
C LEU A 40 -3.86 -17.28 2.18
N GLN A 41 -2.86 -18.16 2.09
CA GLN A 41 -2.83 -19.31 1.19
C GLN A 41 -3.12 -18.92 -0.26
N CYS A 42 -2.62 -17.75 -0.67
CA CYS A 42 -2.79 -17.22 -2.02
C CYS A 42 -1.41 -16.91 -2.64
N PRO A 43 -1.24 -17.09 -3.96
CA PRO A 43 0.01 -16.81 -4.64
C PRO A 43 0.23 -15.31 -4.88
N GLN A 44 -0.85 -14.52 -4.89
CA GLN A 44 -0.86 -13.10 -5.22
C GLN A 44 -1.96 -12.39 -4.40
N VAL A 45 -1.73 -11.11 -4.07
CA VAL A 45 -2.78 -10.20 -3.57
C VAL A 45 -3.17 -9.18 -4.63
N ASP A 46 -4.41 -8.70 -4.61
CA ASP A 46 -4.83 -7.68 -5.57
C ASP A 46 -4.21 -6.32 -5.27
N LEU A 47 -3.94 -6.02 -4.00
CA LEU A 47 -3.39 -4.72 -3.59
C LEU A 47 -2.40 -4.86 -2.44
N PHE A 48 -1.21 -4.32 -2.63
CA PHE A 48 -0.18 -4.27 -1.60
C PHE A 48 0.10 -2.83 -1.20
N TYR A 49 -0.05 -2.51 0.09
CA TYR A 49 0.20 -1.19 0.62
C TYR A 49 1.56 -1.08 1.32
N LEU A 50 2.23 0.06 1.09
CA LEU A 50 3.16 0.61 2.07
C LEU A 50 2.33 1.29 3.17
N HIS A 51 2.35 0.75 4.38
CA HIS A 51 1.42 1.12 5.45
C HIS A 51 1.72 2.50 6.05
N ALA A 52 2.99 2.90 6.07
CA ALA A 52 3.43 4.20 6.54
C ALA A 52 4.85 4.46 6.00
N PRO A 53 5.28 5.73 5.90
CA PRO A 53 6.65 6.06 5.52
C PRO A 53 7.68 5.47 6.49
N ASP A 54 8.78 4.97 5.92
CA ASP A 54 9.98 4.58 6.65
C ASP A 54 11.09 5.59 6.37
N HIS A 55 11.19 6.62 7.20
CA HIS A 55 12.19 7.67 7.02
C HIS A 55 13.64 7.18 7.28
N GLY A 56 13.83 5.93 7.73
CA GLY A 56 15.14 5.31 7.88
C GLY A 56 15.62 4.57 6.62
N THR A 57 14.77 4.42 5.61
CA THR A 57 15.08 3.71 4.35
C THR A 57 14.88 4.68 3.17
N PRO A 58 15.86 4.82 2.25
CA PRO A 58 15.65 5.60 1.04
C PRO A 58 14.43 5.09 0.26
N VAL A 59 13.52 6.00 -0.10
CA VAL A 59 12.25 5.63 -0.73
C VAL A 59 12.47 4.91 -2.07
N GLU A 60 13.51 5.26 -2.83
CA GLU A 60 13.86 4.57 -4.07
C GLU A 60 14.16 3.07 -3.87
N GLU A 61 14.86 2.69 -2.79
CA GLU A 61 15.13 1.28 -2.47
C GLU A 61 13.82 0.52 -2.21
N THR A 62 12.90 1.16 -1.48
CA THR A 62 11.56 0.65 -1.18
C THR A 62 10.75 0.46 -2.48
N LEU A 63 10.75 1.46 -3.36
CA LEU A 63 9.98 1.43 -4.61
C LEU A 63 10.55 0.44 -5.62
N HIS A 64 11.88 0.34 -5.72
CA HIS A 64 12.54 -0.67 -6.55
C HIS A 64 12.17 -2.09 -6.09
N ALA A 65 12.22 -2.35 -4.78
CA ALA A 65 11.81 -3.64 -4.22
C ALA A 65 10.32 -3.94 -4.50
N CYS A 66 9.44 -2.95 -4.37
CA CYS A 66 8.03 -3.10 -4.74
C CYS A 66 7.88 -3.45 -6.22
N HIS A 67 8.63 -2.78 -7.11
CA HIS A 67 8.61 -3.09 -8.53
C HIS A 67 9.05 -4.52 -8.83
N GLN A 68 10.12 -5.01 -8.19
CA GLN A 68 10.56 -6.41 -8.35
C GLN A 68 9.47 -7.40 -7.89
N LEU A 69 8.86 -7.17 -6.73
CA LEU A 69 7.78 -8.01 -6.22
C LEU A 69 6.53 -7.99 -7.13
N HIS A 70 6.24 -6.85 -7.76
CA HIS A 70 5.20 -6.74 -8.78
C HIS A 70 5.54 -7.56 -10.04
N GLN A 71 6.77 -7.46 -10.56
CA GLN A 71 7.24 -8.26 -11.70
C GLN A 71 7.22 -9.77 -11.41
N GLU A 72 7.46 -10.16 -10.17
CA GLU A 72 7.31 -11.54 -9.70
C GLU A 72 5.83 -12.00 -9.60
N GLY A 73 4.87 -11.10 -9.83
CA GLY A 73 3.44 -11.41 -9.78
C GLY A 73 2.89 -11.58 -8.36
N LYS A 74 3.58 -11.10 -7.32
CA LYS A 74 3.13 -11.25 -5.92
C LYS A 74 2.01 -10.30 -5.53
N PHE A 75 1.84 -9.20 -6.26
CA PHE A 75 0.68 -8.33 -6.15
C PHE A 75 0.32 -7.70 -7.49
N VAL A 76 -0.94 -7.24 -7.63
CA VAL A 76 -1.42 -6.59 -8.86
C VAL A 76 -1.26 -5.07 -8.80
N GLU A 77 -1.66 -4.43 -7.70
CA GLU A 77 -1.60 -2.98 -7.55
C GLU A 77 -0.77 -2.56 -6.33
N LEU A 78 -0.07 -1.43 -6.45
CA LEU A 78 0.63 -0.79 -5.35
C LEU A 78 -0.26 0.28 -4.71
N GLY A 79 -0.25 0.34 -3.39
CA GLY A 79 -0.91 1.38 -2.62
C GLY A 79 0.00 2.05 -1.60
N LEU A 80 -0.36 3.27 -1.22
CA LEU A 80 0.29 4.04 -0.17
C LEU A 80 -0.71 4.31 0.96
N SER A 81 -0.22 4.40 2.19
CA SER A 81 -1.03 4.75 3.36
C SER A 81 -0.25 5.65 4.30
N ASN A 82 -0.89 6.67 4.85
CA ASN A 82 -0.31 7.59 5.84
C ASN A 82 0.95 8.38 5.37
N TYR A 83 1.19 8.46 4.07
CA TYR A 83 2.21 9.36 3.51
C TYR A 83 1.67 10.79 3.44
N ALA A 84 2.53 11.81 3.52
CA ALA A 84 2.18 13.18 3.22
C ALA A 84 1.94 13.38 1.72
N ALA A 85 1.20 14.43 1.33
CA ALA A 85 0.85 14.67 -0.08
C ALA A 85 2.10 14.89 -0.95
N TRP A 86 3.10 15.58 -0.41
CA TRP A 86 4.37 15.81 -1.10
C TRP A 86 5.16 14.50 -1.31
N GLU A 87 5.13 13.57 -0.34
CA GLU A 87 5.77 12.26 -0.48
C GLU A 87 5.08 11.42 -1.56
N VAL A 88 3.74 11.49 -1.64
CA VAL A 88 2.98 10.80 -2.70
C VAL A 88 3.37 11.33 -4.07
N ALA A 89 3.48 12.65 -4.24
CA ALA A 89 3.91 13.28 -5.49
C ALA A 89 5.35 12.89 -5.87
N GLU A 90 6.26 12.88 -4.90
CA GLU A 90 7.64 12.42 -5.07
C GLU A 90 7.69 10.95 -5.52
N ILE A 91 6.99 10.06 -4.80
CA ILE A 91 6.91 8.64 -5.14
C ILE A 91 6.36 8.43 -6.55
N CYS A 92 5.28 9.14 -6.92
CA CYS A 92 4.71 9.03 -8.27
C CYS A 92 5.71 9.49 -9.33
N THR A 93 6.45 10.56 -9.06
CA THR A 93 7.49 11.08 -9.96
C THR A 93 8.62 10.08 -10.14
N LEU A 94 9.13 9.49 -9.05
CA LEU A 94 10.18 8.47 -9.07
C LEU A 94 9.75 7.21 -9.82
N CYS A 95 8.52 6.74 -9.59
CA CYS A 95 8.00 5.58 -10.32
C CYS A 95 7.84 5.88 -11.82
N LYS A 96 7.36 7.07 -12.19
CA LYS A 96 7.23 7.49 -13.61
C LYS A 96 8.60 7.58 -14.29
N SER A 97 9.58 8.22 -13.65
CA SER A 97 10.92 8.43 -14.24
C SER A 97 11.71 7.13 -14.41
N ASN A 98 11.53 6.17 -13.50
CA ASN A 98 12.21 4.88 -13.54
C ASN A 98 11.41 3.77 -14.24
N ASN A 99 10.22 4.06 -14.77
CA ASN A 99 9.30 3.08 -15.35
C ASN A 99 8.96 1.92 -14.38
N TRP A 100 8.78 2.25 -13.11
CA TRP A 100 8.35 1.31 -12.06
C TRP A 100 6.83 1.23 -11.94
N VAL A 101 6.36 0.29 -11.12
CA VAL A 101 4.93 0.17 -10.82
C VAL A 101 4.45 1.43 -10.11
N LEU A 102 3.41 2.06 -10.64
CA LEU A 102 2.82 3.26 -10.05
C LEU A 102 1.88 2.88 -8.90
N PRO A 103 1.90 3.61 -7.78
CA PRO A 103 0.84 3.49 -6.81
C PRO A 103 -0.48 3.97 -7.43
N THR A 104 -1.53 3.16 -7.34
CA THR A 104 -2.85 3.48 -7.88
C THR A 104 -3.87 3.77 -6.78
N VAL A 105 -3.54 3.43 -5.52
CA VAL A 105 -4.45 3.55 -4.38
C VAL A 105 -3.78 4.28 -3.23
N TYR A 106 -4.48 5.25 -2.65
CA TYR A 106 -4.07 5.86 -1.39
C TYR A 106 -5.08 5.51 -0.29
N GLN A 107 -4.61 4.99 0.84
CA GLN A 107 -5.41 4.78 2.04
C GLN A 107 -5.11 5.87 3.06
N GLY A 108 -6.11 6.71 3.35
CA GLY A 108 -5.94 7.89 4.21
C GLY A 108 -7.01 7.99 5.28
N MET A 109 -6.67 8.63 6.40
CA MET A 109 -7.65 8.93 7.45
C MET A 109 -8.62 10.00 6.95
N TYR A 110 -9.92 9.65 6.86
CA TYR A 110 -10.95 10.57 6.43
C TYR A 110 -12.29 10.22 7.07
N ASN A 111 -12.82 11.12 7.89
CA ASN A 111 -14.15 11.03 8.47
C ASN A 111 -14.70 12.45 8.74
N ALA A 112 -15.94 12.55 9.21
CA ALA A 112 -16.61 13.84 9.44
C ALA A 112 -15.82 14.77 10.39
N THR A 113 -15.01 14.21 11.28
CA THR A 113 -14.19 14.95 12.25
C THR A 113 -12.73 15.11 11.84
N THR A 114 -12.29 14.41 10.78
CA THR A 114 -10.91 14.41 10.30
C THR A 114 -10.91 14.59 8.79
N GLN A 115 -10.86 15.86 8.38
CA GLN A 115 -10.93 16.29 6.99
C GLN A 115 -9.61 16.91 6.49
N GLN A 116 -8.51 16.76 7.24
CA GLN A 116 -7.20 17.34 6.87
C GLN A 116 -6.71 16.90 5.48
N VAL A 117 -7.15 15.71 5.01
CA VAL A 117 -6.84 15.21 3.66
C VAL A 117 -7.56 15.99 2.54
N GLU A 118 -8.58 16.79 2.82
CA GLU A 118 -9.30 17.53 1.78
C GLU A 118 -8.47 18.66 1.17
N THR A 119 -7.65 19.34 1.98
CA THR A 119 -6.96 20.57 1.58
C THR A 119 -5.85 20.31 0.57
N GLU A 120 -4.99 19.33 0.83
CA GLU A 120 -3.79 19.07 0.03
C GLU A 120 -3.84 17.72 -0.68
N PHE A 121 -4.50 16.73 -0.07
CA PHE A 121 -4.49 15.36 -0.56
C PHE A 121 -5.42 15.16 -1.75
N PHE A 122 -6.64 15.71 -1.72
CA PHE A 122 -7.57 15.56 -2.84
C PHE A 122 -7.04 16.19 -4.14
N PRO A 123 -6.45 17.40 -4.14
CA PRO A 123 -5.78 17.94 -5.33
C PRO A 123 -4.61 17.08 -5.81
N CYS A 124 -3.78 16.56 -4.91
CA CYS A 124 -2.65 15.68 -5.24
C CYS A 124 -3.13 14.37 -5.89
N LEU A 125 -4.09 13.67 -5.29
CA LEU A 125 -4.61 12.40 -5.81
C LEU A 125 -5.27 12.55 -7.18
N ARG A 126 -5.95 13.67 -7.44
CA ARG A 126 -6.53 13.98 -8.76
C ARG A 126 -5.46 14.18 -9.83
N THR A 127 -4.36 14.83 -9.47
CA THR A 127 -3.23 15.08 -10.38
C THR A 127 -2.47 13.79 -10.70
N GLU A 128 -2.23 12.95 -9.68
CA GLU A 128 -1.48 11.72 -9.82
C GLU A 128 -2.34 10.51 -10.23
N VAL A 129 -3.67 10.68 -10.34
CA VAL A 129 -4.66 9.65 -10.73
C VAL A 129 -4.74 8.48 -9.73
N LEU A 130 -4.53 8.74 -8.45
CA LEU A 130 -4.72 7.75 -7.38
C LEU A 130 -6.17 7.75 -6.90
N ARG A 131 -6.75 6.56 -6.68
CA ARG A 131 -8.05 6.43 -6.01
C ARG A 131 -7.89 6.46 -4.50
N LEU A 132 -8.73 7.25 -3.82
CA LEU A 132 -8.78 7.29 -2.36
C LEU A 132 -9.57 6.12 -1.79
N LYS A 133 -9.01 5.43 -0.81
CA LYS A 133 -9.73 4.54 0.12
C LYS A 133 -9.71 5.15 1.52
N PRO A 134 -10.80 5.77 1.98
CA PRO A 134 -10.85 6.33 3.32
C PRO A 134 -10.78 5.21 4.38
N PHE A 135 -10.13 5.50 5.49
CA PHE A 135 -10.17 4.74 6.73
C PHE A 135 -10.43 5.71 7.89
N GLY A 136 -10.94 5.21 9.00
CA GLY A 136 -11.09 5.99 10.23
C GLY A 136 -10.95 5.11 11.45
N TRP A 137 -10.52 5.71 12.56
CA TRP A 137 -10.41 5.07 13.86
C TRP A 137 -11.51 5.61 14.77
N GLY A 138 -12.45 4.77 15.17
CA GLY A 138 -13.50 5.14 16.13
C GLY A 138 -14.72 4.23 16.08
N PRO A 139 -15.65 4.36 17.05
CA PRO A 139 -16.87 3.54 17.11
C PRO A 139 -17.80 3.70 15.90
N ALA A 140 -17.65 4.77 15.12
CA ALA A 140 -18.38 5.02 13.88
C ALA A 140 -17.74 4.38 12.64
N ASP A 141 -16.46 3.96 12.73
CA ASP A 141 -15.65 3.56 11.58
C ASP A 141 -15.30 2.06 11.70
N ARG A 142 -16.09 1.20 11.04
CA ARG A 142 -15.75 -0.21 10.88
C ARG A 142 -14.95 -0.41 9.59
N GLN A 143 -13.64 -0.62 9.70
CA GLN A 143 -12.95 -1.44 8.70
C GLN A 143 -12.79 -2.85 9.23
N VAL A 144 -13.36 -3.81 8.50
CA VAL A 144 -12.89 -5.19 8.57
C VAL A 144 -11.56 -5.21 7.83
N GLN A 145 -10.46 -5.12 8.58
CA GLN A 145 -9.16 -5.54 8.08
C GLN A 145 -9.18 -7.07 8.19
N VAL A 146 -9.35 -7.75 7.06
CA VAL A 146 -9.13 -9.20 6.95
C VAL A 146 -7.65 -9.52 7.09
#